data_AF-A0A1G5GJX5-F1
#
_entry.id   AF-A0A1G5GJX5-F1
#
_cell.length_a   1.000
_cell.length_b   1.000
_cell.length_c   1.000
_cell.angle_alpha   90.00
_cell.angle_beta   90.00
_cell.angle_gamma   90.00
#
_symmetry.space_group_name_H-M   'P 1'
#
loop_
_entity.id
_entity.type
_entity.pdbx_description
1 polymer ?
#
loop_
_entity_poly.entity_id
_entity_poly.type
_entity_poly.pdbx_seq_one_letter_code
_entity_poly.pdbx_strand_id
1 'polypeptide(L)' 'MEPVVGVDVAKGSSVIQAFHKRNEPVGKATVIEHVASGFERFTEILGTLQAETGV' A
#
# COMPACT_ATOMS: atom_id res chain seq x y z
N MET A 1 -13.94 9.70 4.33
CA MET A 1 -12.69 9.70 3.57
C MET A 1 -12.55 8.29 3.05
N GLU A 2 -12.42 8.13 1.74
CA GLU A 2 -12.15 6.82 1.15
C GLU A 2 -10.78 6.32 1.60
N PRO A 3 -10.53 5.00 1.60
CA PRO A 3 -9.21 4.47 1.89
C PRO A 3 -8.18 5.08 0.93
N VAL A 4 -7.01 5.43 1.47
CA VAL A 4 -5.94 6.06 0.71
C VAL A 4 -4.66 5.27 0.87
N VAL A 5 -3.92 5.13 -0.22
CA VAL A 5 -2.58 4.56 -0.23
C VAL A 5 -1.59 5.66 -0.57
N GLY A 6 -0.73 6.00 0.38
CA GLY A 6 0.43 6.85 0.16
C GLY A 6 1.58 6.03 -0.44
N VAL A 7 2.16 6.53 -1.51
CA VAL A 7 3.32 5.92 -2.18
C VAL A 7 4.43 6.98 -2.27
N ASP A 8 5.55 6.72 -1.59
CA ASP A 8 6.77 7.50 -1.72
C ASP A 8 7.72 6.79 -2.69
N VAL A 9 8.04 7.44 -3.80
CA VAL A 9 8.70 6.82 -4.95
C VAL A 9 10.16 7.26 -5.04
N ALA A 10 11.08 6.29 -4.94
CA ALA A 10 12.50 6.47 -5.16
C ALA A 10 12.97 5.68 -6.39
N LYS A 11 14.25 5.84 -6.76
CA LYS A 11 14.84 5.07 -7.86
C LYS A 11 15.03 3.61 -7.43
N GLY A 12 14.23 2.72 -7.99
CA GLY A 12 14.35 1.27 -7.80
C GLY A 12 13.44 0.70 -6.70
N SER A 13 12.87 1.54 -5.84
CA SER A 13 11.93 1.09 -4.82
C SER A 13 10.94 2.19 -4.41
N SER A 14 9.87 1.80 -3.71
CA SER A 14 8.90 2.72 -3.14
C SER A 14 8.49 2.28 -1.75
N VAL A 15 8.20 3.25 -0.88
CA VAL A 15 7.61 2.99 0.43
C VAL A 15 6.11 3.22 0.33
N ILE A 16 5.33 2.26 0.81
CA ILE A 16 3.88 2.28 0.73
C ILE A 16 3.29 2.29 2.13
N GLN A 17 2.29 3.14 2.37
CA GLN A 17 1.49 3.13 3.57
C GLN A 17 0.00 3.30 3.21
N ALA A 18 -0.82 2.33 3.61
CA ALA A 18 -2.26 2.40 3.47
C ALA A 18 -2.91 3.02 4.72
N PHE A 19 -4.06 3.66 4.53
CA PHE A 19 -4.86 4.29 5.58
C PHE A 19 -6.35 4.00 5.36
N HIS A 20 -7.05 3.47 6.37
CA HIS A 20 -8.52 3.31 6.33
C HIS A 20 -9.24 4.66 6.46
N LYS A 21 -8.71 5.49 7.36
CA LYS A 21 -9.19 6.86 7.62
C LYS A 21 -7.99 7.75 7.88
N ARG A 22 -8.24 9.05 7.96
CA ARG A 22 -7.22 10.04 8.32
C ARG A 22 -6.54 9.62 9.64
N ASN A 23 -5.22 9.47 9.60
CA ASN A 23 -4.38 9.06 10.73
C ASN A 23 -4.65 7.65 11.29
N GLU A 24 -5.34 6.78 10.54
CA GLU A 24 -5.53 5.36 10.88
C GLU A 24 -4.78 4.49 9.85
N PRO A 25 -3.47 4.26 10.05
CA PRO A 25 -2.68 3.44 9.13
C PRO A 25 -3.05 1.96 9.23
N VAL A 26 -3.08 1.29 8.08
CA VAL A 26 -3.23 -0.16 7.98
C VAL A 26 -1.85 -0.78 8.03
N GLY A 27 -1.60 -1.57 9.08
CA GLY A 27 -0.31 -2.24 9.28
C GLY A 27 0.87 -1.27 9.35
N LYS A 28 2.03 -1.72 8.86
CA LYS A 28 3.26 -0.92 8.80
C LYS A 28 3.57 -0.54 7.36
N ALA A 29 4.30 0.56 7.20
CA ALA A 29 4.85 0.95 5.91
C ALA A 29 5.72 -0.18 5.36
N THR A 30 5.54 -0.48 4.08
CA THR A 30 6.22 -1.59 3.41
C THR A 30 7.00 -1.05 2.22
N VAL A 31 8.20 -1.59 1.99
CA VAL A 31 9.00 -1.26 0.81
C VAL A 31 8.64 -2.24 -0.31
N ILE A 32 8.41 -1.71 -1.51
CA ILE A 32 8.34 -2.49 -2.74
C ILE A 32 9.54 -2.15 -3.62
N GLU A 33 10.18 -3.17 -4.16
CA GLU A 33 11.17 -3.00 -5.22
C GLU A 33 10.45 -2.84 -6.56
N HIS A 34 11.01 -2.07 -7.49
CA HIS A 34 10.46 -1.85 -8.84
C HIS A 34 10.76 -3.03 -9.77
N VAL A 35 10.34 -4.22 -9.34
CA VAL A 35 10.47 -5.50 -10.03
C VAL A 35 9.15 -6.26 -9.93
N ALA A 36 8.97 -7.30 -10.75
CA ALA A 36 7.72 -8.06 -10.82
C ALA A 36 7.19 -8.50 -9.44
N SER A 37 8.04 -9.14 -8.63
CA SER A 37 7.66 -9.59 -7.29
C SER A 37 7.27 -8.45 -6.33
N GLY A 38 7.85 -7.26 -6.51
CA GLY A 38 7.47 -6.08 -5.74
C GLY A 38 6.07 -5.58 -6.11
N PHE A 39 5.72 -5.60 -7.40
CA PHE A 39 4.38 -5.24 -7.86
C PHE A 39 3.31 -6.29 -7.52
N GLU A 40 3.66 -7.58 -7.53
CA GLU A 40 2.79 -8.65 -7.02
C GLU A 40 2.46 -8.41 -5.53
N ARG A 41 3.49 -8.14 -4.72
CA ARG A 41 3.30 -7.83 -3.30
C ARG A 41 2.48 -6.56 -3.08
N PHE A 42 2.64 -5.55 -3.94
CA PHE A 42 1.79 -4.38 -3.88
C PHE A 42 0.32 -4.71 -4.15
N THR A 43 0.06 -5.58 -5.13
CA THR A 43 -1.29 -6.05 -5.47
C THR A 43 -1.95 -6.80 -4.30
N GLU A 44 -1.20 -7.64 -3.59
CA GLU A 44 -1.68 -8.33 -2.37
C GLU A 44 -2.08 -7.34 -1.26
N ILE A 45 -1.30 -6.28 -1.06
CA ILE A 45 -1.60 -5.23 -0.08
C ILE A 45 -2.90 -4.51 -0.45
N LEU A 46 -3.07 -4.15 -1.73
CA LEU A 46 -4.29 -3.51 -2.22
C LEU A 46 -5.51 -4.44 -2.09
N GLY A 47 -5.35 -5.73 -2.41
CA GLY A 47 -6.42 -6.72 -2.24
C GLY A 47 -6.85 -6.89 -0.78
N THR A 48 -5.90 -6.84 0.15
CA THR A 48 -6.19 -6.87 1.60
C THR A 48 -6.95 -5.61 2.02
N LEU A 49 -6.49 -4.43 1.57
CA LEU A 49 -7.14 -3.16 1.87
C LEU A 49 -8.58 -3.13 1.34
N GLN A 50 -8.79 -3.62 0.12
CA GLN A 50 -10.13 -3.74 -0.47
C GLN A 50 -11.01 -4.71 0.32
N ALA A 51 -10.48 -5.86 0.74
CA ALA A 51 -11.24 -6.84 1.54
C ALA A 51 -11.66 -6.29 2.91
N GLU A 52 -10.80 -5.49 3.56
CA GLU A 52 -11.08 -4.91 4.88
C GLU A 52 -12.00 -3.68 4.82
N THR A 53 -11.92 -2.90 3.74
CA THR A 53 -12.70 -1.65 3.60
C THR A 53 -13.98 -1.81 2.78
N GLY A 54 -14.07 -2.86 1.96
CA GLY A 54 -15.18 -3.09 1.04
C GLY A 54 -15.19 -2.16 -0.18
N VAL A 55 -14.08 -1.45 -0.44
CA VAL A 55 -13.92 -0.51 -1.57
C VAL A 55 -12.89 -1.05 -2.54
#